data_AF-A0A1B9AZK3-F1
#
_entry.id   AF-A0A1B9AZK3-F1
#
_cell.length_a   1.000
_cell.length_b   1.000
_cell.length_c   1.000
_cell.angle_alpha   90.00
_cell.angle_beta   90.00
_cell.angle_gamma   90.00
#
_symmetry.space_group_name_H-M   'P 1'
#
loop_
_entity.id
_entity.type
_entity.pdbx_description
1 polymer ?
#
loop_
_entity_poly.entity_id
_entity_poly.type
_entity_poly.pdbx_seq_one_letter_code
_entity_poly.pdbx_strand_id
1 'polypeptide(L)'
;MRAVLYCRVSTNKEAQESSLKRQEEELRALARQNGMDIVSIITEQASGYELERDGLLRMLDLVHGKEVDAVLIQDETRLGRGNAKIAILHVLTKEGVKLYSIAHDGELQLSESDSMILNIVGMVEEYQRKLHNIKIKRGMKRAINNGYKPERNLKNIDQAPGRERKELPADEIIRLRGNGLTFAEIAATLRGFGYDVSKATVHRRYRDAIESRDDE
;
A
#
# COMPACT_ATOMS: atom_id res chain seq x y z
N MET A 1 15.63 7.34 -13.08
CA MET A 1 14.32 6.63 -12.96
C MET A 1 14.52 5.25 -13.52
N ARG A 2 14.13 4.20 -12.81
CA ARG A 2 14.36 2.81 -13.24
C ARG A 2 13.23 2.35 -14.15
N ALA A 3 13.56 1.81 -15.31
CA ALA A 3 12.62 1.47 -16.34
C ALA A 3 12.73 -0.01 -16.76
N VAL A 4 11.59 -0.64 -17.05
CA VAL A 4 11.52 -1.90 -17.78
C VAL A 4 10.97 -1.66 -19.18
N LEU A 5 11.61 -2.28 -20.18
CA LEU A 5 11.15 -2.24 -21.56
C LEU A 5 10.28 -3.47 -21.80
N TYR A 6 9.09 -3.26 -22.35
CA TYR A 6 8.14 -4.33 -22.59
C TYR A 6 7.71 -4.37 -24.06
N CYS A 7 8.17 -5.41 -24.76
CA CYS A 7 7.93 -5.64 -26.17
C CYS A 7 7.02 -6.86 -26.36
N ARG A 8 5.98 -6.72 -27.18
CA ARG A 8 5.03 -7.81 -27.46
C ARG A 8 4.61 -7.83 -28.91
N VAL A 9 4.54 -9.04 -29.45
CA VAL A 9 3.96 -9.31 -30.76
C VAL A 9 2.95 -10.46 -30.66
N SER A 10 2.02 -10.55 -31.62
CA SER A 10 0.99 -11.60 -31.63
C SER A 10 1.50 -12.83 -32.38
N THR A 11 1.37 -14.02 -31.77
CA THR A 11 1.87 -15.36 -32.16
C THR A 11 1.82 -15.85 -33.63
N ASN A 12 1.37 -15.07 -34.62
CA ASN A 12 0.99 -15.58 -35.94
C ASN A 12 1.98 -15.45 -37.10
N LYS A 13 3.24 -14.98 -36.98
CA LYS A 13 4.19 -14.92 -38.14
C LYS A 13 5.68 -14.95 -37.76
N GLU A 14 6.50 -15.59 -38.58
CA GLU A 14 8.00 -15.57 -38.53
C GLU A 14 8.60 -14.16 -38.70
N ALA A 15 7.88 -13.24 -39.34
CA ALA A 15 8.29 -11.84 -39.53
C ALA A 15 8.32 -10.99 -38.25
N GLN A 16 8.23 -11.60 -37.06
CA GLN A 16 8.04 -10.88 -35.80
C GLN A 16 9.27 -10.77 -34.91
N GLU A 17 10.31 -11.59 -35.12
CA GLU A 17 11.58 -11.38 -34.42
C GLU A 17 12.21 -10.03 -34.78
N SER A 18 12.15 -9.63 -36.05
CA SER A 18 12.59 -8.31 -36.50
C SER A 18 11.75 -7.18 -35.89
N SER A 19 10.45 -7.42 -35.70
CA SER A 19 9.53 -6.46 -35.06
C SER A 19 9.83 -6.26 -33.58
N LEU A 20 10.13 -7.34 -32.84
CA LEU A 20 10.52 -7.26 -31.43
C LEU A 20 11.85 -6.51 -31.26
N LYS A 21 12.85 -6.82 -32.09
CA LYS A 21 14.13 -6.09 -32.07
C LYS A 21 13.95 -4.59 -32.32
N ARG A 22 13.15 -4.23 -33.34
CA ARG A 22 12.83 -2.83 -33.63
C ARG A 22 12.13 -2.14 -32.44
N GLN A 23 11.15 -2.80 -31.82
CA GLN A 23 10.50 -2.27 -30.61
C GLN A 23 11.51 -2.02 -29.50
N GLU A 24 12.40 -2.99 -29.23
CA GLU A 24 13.44 -2.83 -28.21
C GLU A 24 14.35 -1.63 -28.50
N GLU A 25 14.83 -1.49 -29.73
CA GLU A 25 15.68 -0.37 -30.15
C GLU A 25 15.02 0.99 -29.96
N GLU A 26 13.76 1.12 -30.39
CA GLU A 26 12.97 2.35 -30.23
C GLU A 26 12.76 2.67 -28.73
N LEU A 27 12.48 1.66 -27.90
CA LEU A 27 12.29 1.86 -26.46
C LEU A 27 13.60 2.20 -25.73
N ARG A 28 14.73 1.63 -26.17
CA ARG A 28 16.06 2.03 -25.68
C ARG A 28 16.38 3.47 -26.04
N ALA A 29 15.92 3.95 -27.19
CA ALA A 29 16.07 5.36 -27.56
C ALA A 29 15.21 6.26 -26.66
N LEU A 30 13.94 5.90 -26.45
CA LEU A 30 13.02 6.63 -25.57
C LEU A 30 13.53 6.69 -24.12
N ALA A 31 14.03 5.57 -23.59
CA ALA A 31 14.64 5.50 -22.26
C ALA A 31 15.82 6.46 -22.13
N ARG A 32 16.73 6.46 -23.13
CA ARG A 32 17.89 7.36 -23.16
C ARG A 32 17.47 8.83 -23.24
N GLN A 33 16.50 9.16 -24.09
CA GLN A 33 15.97 10.52 -24.22
C GLN A 33 15.39 11.05 -22.91
N ASN A 34 14.77 10.17 -22.10
CA ASN A 34 14.18 10.51 -20.81
C ASN A 34 15.13 10.29 -19.61
N GLY A 35 16.41 9.98 -19.83
CA GLY A 35 17.39 9.76 -18.76
C GLY A 35 17.02 8.61 -17.81
N MET A 36 16.47 7.51 -18.35
CA MET A 36 16.03 6.36 -17.59
C MET A 36 17.05 5.22 -17.61
N ASP A 37 17.19 4.55 -16.47
CA ASP A 37 18.06 3.38 -16.30
C ASP A 37 17.27 2.12 -16.61
N ILE A 38 17.70 1.38 -17.64
CA ILE A 38 17.05 0.15 -18.06
C ILE A 38 17.43 -0.99 -17.10
N VAL A 39 16.46 -1.45 -16.30
CA VAL A 39 16.65 -2.55 -15.35
C VAL A 39 16.47 -3.90 -16.04
N SER A 40 15.48 -4.00 -16.92
CA SER A 40 15.14 -5.24 -17.61
C SER A 40 14.50 -4.97 -18.97
N ILE A 41 14.61 -5.95 -19.86
CA ILE A 41 14.01 -5.94 -21.18
C ILE A 41 13.26 -7.25 -21.33
N ILE A 42 11.96 -7.13 -21.54
CA ILE A 42 11.04 -8.25 -21.61
C ILE A 42 10.45 -8.28 -23.00
N THR A 43 10.66 -9.40 -23.69
CA THR A 43 10.12 -9.66 -25.03
C THR A 43 9.25 -10.90 -24.98
N GLU A 44 8.05 -10.83 -25.54
CA GLU A 44 7.15 -12.00 -25.58
C GLU A 44 6.33 -12.07 -26.88
N GLN A 45 5.92 -13.30 -27.22
CA GLN A 45 5.00 -13.60 -28.31
C GLN A 45 3.73 -14.21 -27.70
N ALA A 46 2.68 -13.41 -27.59
CA ALA A 46 1.46 -13.82 -26.89
C ALA A 46 0.24 -13.03 -27.38
N SER A 47 -0.96 -13.57 -27.11
CA SER A 47 -2.22 -12.88 -27.39
C SER A 47 -2.39 -11.67 -26.47
N GLY A 48 -2.89 -10.55 -27.00
CA GLY A 48 -3.18 -9.36 -26.18
C GLY A 48 -4.42 -9.48 -25.30
N TYR A 49 -5.19 -10.58 -25.40
CA TYR A 49 -6.37 -10.83 -24.57
C TYR A 49 -6.07 -11.68 -23.33
N GLU A 50 -4.92 -12.35 -23.30
CA GLU A 50 -4.50 -13.20 -22.18
C GLU A 50 -3.78 -12.38 -21.10
N LEU A 51 -4.03 -12.70 -19.84
CA LEU A 51 -3.31 -12.11 -18.70
C LEU A 51 -2.21 -13.04 -18.18
N GLU A 52 -2.34 -14.35 -18.39
CA GLU A 52 -1.37 -15.37 -17.99
C GLU A 52 -0.24 -15.45 -19.01
N ARG A 53 0.63 -14.44 -19.02
CA ARG A 53 1.76 -14.33 -19.94
C ARG A 53 3.05 -14.18 -19.16
N ASP A 54 4.02 -15.06 -19.41
CA ASP A 54 5.27 -15.10 -18.64
C ASP A 54 6.00 -13.75 -18.62
N GLY A 55 6.05 -13.06 -19.77
CA GLY A 55 6.67 -11.73 -19.85
C GLY A 55 5.91 -10.68 -19.03
N LEU A 56 4.58 -10.65 -19.15
CA LEU A 56 3.73 -9.75 -18.37
C LEU A 56 3.88 -10.01 -16.87
N LEU A 57 3.84 -11.27 -16.45
CA LEU A 57 3.98 -11.64 -15.03
C LEU A 57 5.34 -11.19 -14.48
N ARG A 58 6.43 -11.41 -15.22
CA ARG A 58 7.76 -10.89 -14.82
C ARG A 58 7.79 -9.37 -14.72
N MET A 59 7.11 -8.66 -15.62
CA MET A 59 7.00 -7.20 -15.54
C MET A 59 6.25 -6.78 -14.27
N LEU A 60 5.14 -7.45 -13.97
CA LEU A 60 4.35 -7.18 -12.77
C LEU A 60 5.11 -7.53 -11.48
N ASP A 61 5.95 -8.56 -11.48
CA ASP A 61 6.82 -8.90 -10.35
C ASP A 61 7.83 -7.78 -10.07
N LEU A 62 8.48 -7.23 -11.10
CA LEU A 62 9.39 -6.08 -10.96
C LEU A 62 8.66 -4.84 -10.42
N VAL A 63 7.43 -4.60 -10.88
CA VAL A 63 6.58 -3.51 -10.41
C VAL A 63 6.24 -3.70 -8.93
N HIS A 64 5.78 -4.89 -8.53
CA HIS A 64 5.41 -5.18 -7.16
C HIS A 64 6.61 -5.20 -6.21
N GLY A 65 7.76 -5.67 -6.68
CA GLY A 65 9.05 -5.61 -5.99
C GLY A 65 9.61 -4.18 -5.85
N LYS A 66 8.96 -3.17 -6.46
CA LYS A 66 9.43 -1.79 -6.51
C LYS A 66 10.84 -1.67 -7.10
N GLU A 67 11.15 -2.55 -8.05
CA GLU A 67 12.42 -2.55 -8.78
C GLU A 67 12.43 -1.55 -9.92
N VAL A 68 11.25 -1.15 -10.39
CA VAL A 68 11.05 -0.20 -11.49
C VAL A 68 10.07 0.90 -11.10
N ASP A 69 10.31 2.08 -11.65
CA ASP A 69 9.47 3.27 -11.47
C ASP A 69 8.69 3.60 -12.77
N ALA A 70 9.10 3.02 -13.91
CA ALA A 70 8.46 3.18 -15.20
C ALA A 70 8.43 1.89 -16.04
N VAL A 71 7.39 1.75 -16.86
CA VAL A 71 7.27 0.73 -17.91
C VAL A 71 7.25 1.44 -19.26
N LEU A 72 8.05 0.98 -20.21
CA LEU A 72 8.14 1.54 -21.56
C LEU A 72 7.55 0.55 -22.56
N ILE A 73 6.59 1.01 -23.36
CA ILE A 73 5.94 0.25 -24.42
C ILE A 73 5.94 1.03 -25.73
N GLN A 74 5.78 0.34 -26.87
CA GLN A 74 5.61 1.04 -28.14
C GLN A 74 4.26 1.74 -28.24
N ASP A 75 3.20 1.02 -27.85
CA ASP A 75 1.82 1.46 -27.90
C ASP A 75 0.97 0.64 -26.91
N GLU A 76 -0.22 1.12 -26.54
CA GLU A 76 -1.08 0.47 -25.54
C GLU A 76 -1.45 -0.98 -25.86
N THR A 77 -1.48 -1.34 -27.15
CA THR A 77 -1.84 -2.71 -27.56
C THR A 77 -0.79 -3.72 -27.14
N ARG A 78 0.44 -3.28 -26.79
CA ARG A 78 1.48 -4.14 -26.22
C ARG A 78 1.08 -4.67 -24.85
N LEU A 79 0.48 -3.84 -24.00
CA LEU A 79 0.00 -4.27 -22.68
C LEU A 79 -1.17 -5.24 -22.80
N GLY A 80 -2.16 -4.95 -23.64
CA GLY A 80 -3.30 -5.84 -23.82
C GLY A 80 -4.44 -5.17 -24.56
N ARG A 81 -5.58 -5.87 -24.66
CA ARG A 81 -6.82 -5.38 -25.29
C ARG A 81 -8.01 -5.54 -24.35
N GLY A 82 -8.99 -4.63 -24.48
CA GLY A 82 -10.21 -4.64 -23.67
C GLY A 82 -9.92 -4.63 -22.17
N ASN A 83 -10.55 -5.55 -21.42
CA ASN A 83 -10.42 -5.63 -19.97
C ASN A 83 -8.97 -5.89 -19.50
N ALA A 84 -8.16 -6.61 -20.30
CA ALA A 84 -6.78 -6.87 -19.95
C ALA A 84 -5.95 -5.57 -19.88
N LYS A 85 -6.21 -4.62 -20.79
CA LYS A 85 -5.57 -3.29 -20.78
C LYS A 85 -5.86 -2.57 -19.46
N ILE A 86 -7.14 -2.47 -19.11
CA ILE A 86 -7.60 -1.78 -17.90
C ILE A 86 -7.02 -2.42 -16.63
N ALA A 87 -6.99 -3.76 -16.57
CA ALA A 87 -6.43 -4.47 -15.43
C ALA A 87 -4.94 -4.14 -15.21
N ILE A 88 -4.15 -4.11 -16.29
CA ILE A 88 -2.73 -3.79 -16.22
C ILE A 88 -2.52 -2.33 -15.84
N LEU A 89 -3.24 -1.40 -16.47
CA LEU A 89 -3.18 0.03 -16.14
C LEU A 89 -3.52 0.28 -14.67
N HIS A 90 -4.53 -0.42 -14.14
CA HIS A 90 -4.91 -0.34 -12.73
C HIS A 90 -3.78 -0.76 -11.80
N VAL A 91 -3.10 -1.88 -12.10
CA VAL A 91 -1.96 -2.34 -11.29
C VAL A 91 -0.81 -1.34 -11.34
N LEU A 92 -0.43 -0.86 -12.53
CA LEU A 92 0.65 0.13 -12.67
C LEU A 92 0.34 1.42 -11.90
N THR A 93 -0.88 1.93 -12.05
CA THR A 93 -1.35 3.16 -11.37
C THR A 93 -1.34 2.98 -9.85
N LYS A 94 -1.82 1.84 -9.37
CA LYS A 94 -1.90 1.51 -7.94
C LYS A 94 -0.52 1.40 -7.29
N GLU A 95 0.45 0.86 -8.01
CA GLU A 95 1.85 0.75 -7.56
C GLU A 95 2.66 2.03 -7.81
N GLY A 96 2.05 3.07 -8.41
CA GLY A 96 2.70 4.35 -8.69
C GLY A 96 3.73 4.30 -9.82
N VAL A 97 3.67 3.27 -10.67
CA VAL A 97 4.57 3.09 -11.81
C VAL A 97 4.02 3.81 -13.02
N LYS A 98 4.88 4.63 -13.64
CA LYS A 98 4.53 5.42 -14.81
C LYS A 98 4.60 4.60 -16.08
N LEU A 99 3.68 4.85 -17.01
CA LEU A 99 3.70 4.19 -18.32
C LEU A 99 4.20 5.18 -19.37
N TYR A 100 5.21 4.80 -20.13
CA TYR A 100 5.77 5.58 -21.24
C TYR A 100 5.51 4.86 -22.55
N SER A 101 5.13 5.63 -23.58
CA SER A 101 4.74 5.11 -24.88
C SER A 101 5.44 5.85 -26.01
N ILE A 102 6.00 5.12 -26.97
CA ILE A 102 6.56 5.72 -28.19
C ILE A 102 5.47 6.45 -28.96
N ALA A 103 4.27 5.87 -29.06
CA ALA A 103 3.14 6.49 -29.76
C ALA A 103 2.68 7.84 -29.17
N HIS A 104 3.03 8.12 -27.91
CA HIS A 104 2.73 9.39 -27.23
C HIS A 104 3.98 10.25 -26.99
N ASP A 105 5.15 9.83 -27.49
CA ASP A 105 6.44 10.49 -27.29
C ASP A 105 6.72 10.88 -25.82
N GLY A 106 6.40 9.98 -24.88
CA GLY A 106 6.56 10.28 -23.46
C GLY A 106 5.63 9.50 -22.53
N GLU A 107 5.36 10.09 -21.36
CA GLU A 107 4.47 9.51 -20.34
C GLU A 107 3.03 9.47 -20.88
N LEU A 108 2.48 8.26 -20.95
CA LEU A 108 1.13 8.00 -21.41
C LEU A 108 0.14 8.76 -20.54
N GLN A 109 -0.60 9.67 -21.16
CA GLN A 109 -1.73 10.32 -20.54
C GLN A 109 -2.96 9.44 -20.72
N LEU A 110 -3.54 9.00 -19.61
CA LEU A 110 -4.77 8.23 -19.63
C LEU A 110 -5.89 9.07 -20.23
N SER A 111 -6.70 8.46 -21.09
CA SER A 111 -7.93 9.10 -21.58
C SER A 111 -8.89 9.37 -20.41
N GLU A 112 -9.79 10.35 -20.56
CA GLU A 112 -10.82 10.61 -19.55
C GLU A 112 -11.68 9.36 -19.27
N SER A 113 -11.97 8.58 -20.31
CA SER A 113 -12.71 7.32 -20.18
C SER A 113 -11.92 6.27 -19.41
N ASP A 114 -10.64 6.07 -19.73
CA ASP A 114 -9.80 5.11 -19.00
C ASP A 114 -9.66 5.53 -17.52
N SER A 115 -9.46 6.83 -17.27
CA SER A 115 -9.38 7.39 -15.91
C SER A 115 -10.68 7.17 -15.12
N MET A 116 -11.84 7.40 -15.74
CA MET A 116 -13.14 7.14 -15.13
C MET A 116 -13.32 5.66 -14.80
N ILE A 117 -12.97 4.75 -15.71
CA ILE A 117 -13.07 3.31 -15.48
C ILE A 117 -12.17 2.88 -14.32
N LEU A 118 -10.92 3.36 -14.27
CA LEU A 118 -9.99 3.06 -13.19
C LEU A 118 -10.52 3.55 -11.83
N ASN A 119 -11.13 4.74 -11.78
CA ASN A 119 -11.78 5.25 -10.57
C ASN A 119 -12.94 4.35 -10.13
N ILE A 120 -13.79 3.89 -11.07
CA ILE A 120 -14.88 2.97 -10.77
C ILE A 120 -14.34 1.65 -10.21
N VAL A 121 -13.30 1.09 -10.83
CA VAL A 121 -12.66 -0.15 -10.36
C VAL A 121 -12.12 0.04 -8.94
N GLY A 122 -11.43 1.15 -8.66
CA GLY A 122 -10.94 1.50 -7.33
C GLY A 122 -12.06 1.59 -6.28
N MET A 123 -13.18 2.24 -6.62
CA MET A 123 -14.36 2.31 -5.73
C MET A 123 -14.96 0.93 -5.45
N VAL A 124 -15.08 0.09 -6.47
CA VAL A 124 -15.60 -1.29 -6.32
C VAL A 124 -14.67 -2.11 -5.44
N GLU A 125 -13.35 -2.02 -5.60
CA GLU A 125 -12.37 -2.69 -4.73
C GLU A 125 -12.52 -2.26 -3.26
N GLU A 126 -12.65 -0.96 -3.00
CA GLU A 126 -12.83 -0.43 -1.65
C GLU A 126 -14.13 -0.95 -1.02
N TYR A 127 -15.21 -0.96 -1.80
CA TYR A 127 -16.50 -1.47 -1.35
C TYR A 127 -16.44 -2.96 -1.02
N GLN A 128 -15.81 -3.79 -1.87
CA GLN A 128 -15.60 -5.22 -1.61
C GLN A 128 -14.80 -5.45 -0.33
N ARG A 129 -13.74 -4.66 -0.10
CA ARG A 129 -12.95 -4.72 1.14
C ARG A 129 -13.81 -4.40 2.37
N LYS A 130 -14.67 -3.38 2.30
CA LYS A 130 -15.61 -3.03 3.39
C LYS A 130 -16.57 -4.18 3.69
N LEU A 131 -17.19 -4.77 2.66
CA LEU A 131 -18.08 -5.91 2.84
C LEU A 131 -17.36 -7.12 3.44
N HIS A 132 -16.13 -7.40 3.01
CA HIS A 132 -15.32 -8.48 3.57
C HIS A 132 -15.03 -8.26 5.07
N ASN A 133 -14.63 -7.05 5.45
CA ASN A 133 -14.40 -6.69 6.85
C ASN A 133 -15.66 -6.79 7.71
N ILE A 134 -16.82 -6.41 7.17
CA ILE A 134 -18.11 -6.59 7.85
C ILE A 134 -18.41 -8.09 8.08
N LYS A 135 -18.16 -8.93 7.07
CA LYS A 135 -18.31 -10.39 7.18
C LYS A 135 -17.39 -10.98 8.25
N ILE A 136 -16.11 -10.60 8.27
CA ILE A 136 -15.14 -11.02 9.30
C ILE A 136 -15.64 -10.59 10.68
N LYS A 137 -15.99 -9.31 10.86
CA LYS A 137 -16.46 -8.78 12.15
C LYS A 137 -17.69 -9.52 12.66
N ARG A 138 -18.66 -9.80 11.77
CA ARG A 138 -19.86 -10.58 12.11
C ARG A 138 -19.54 -12.04 12.44
N GLY A 139 -18.60 -12.65 11.71
CA GLY A 139 -18.10 -14.00 12.00
C GLY A 139 -17.43 -14.07 13.37
N MET A 140 -16.51 -13.15 13.64
CA MET A 140 -15.79 -13.04 14.91
C MET A 140 -16.74 -12.84 16.09
N LYS A 141 -17.72 -11.92 16.00
CA LYS A 141 -18.73 -11.72 17.05
C LYS A 141 -19.52 -13.00 17.35
N ARG A 142 -19.92 -13.75 16.31
CA ARG A 142 -20.62 -15.03 16.49
C ARG A 142 -19.72 -16.07 17.16
N ALA A 143 -18.45 -16.17 16.74
CA ALA A 143 -17.49 -17.07 17.37
C ALA A 143 -17.31 -16.74 18.85
N ILE A 144 -17.14 -15.45 19.19
CA ILE A 144 -17.00 -14.99 20.58
C ILE A 144 -18.23 -15.36 21.41
N ASN A 145 -19.44 -15.11 20.90
CA ASN A 145 -20.68 -15.49 21.57
C ASN A 145 -20.79 -17.01 21.79
N ASN A 146 -20.16 -17.82 20.94
CA ASN A 146 -20.07 -19.27 21.06
C ASN A 146 -18.87 -19.74 21.91
N GLY A 147 -18.21 -18.83 22.63
CA GLY A 147 -17.12 -19.15 23.55
C GLY A 147 -15.70 -19.11 22.95
N TYR A 148 -15.54 -18.69 21.70
CA TYR A 148 -14.22 -18.43 21.13
C TYR A 148 -13.55 -17.25 21.84
N LYS A 149 -12.29 -17.43 22.22
CA LYS A 149 -11.48 -16.43 22.94
C LYS A 149 -10.31 -15.97 22.07
N PRO A 150 -10.45 -14.86 21.32
CA PRO A 150 -9.43 -14.39 20.39
C PRO A 150 -8.08 -14.13 21.04
N GLU A 151 -8.06 -13.77 22.32
CA GLU A 151 -6.85 -13.56 23.11
C GLU A 151 -5.92 -14.78 23.11
N ARG A 152 -6.45 -15.99 22.95
CA ARG A 152 -5.65 -17.22 22.89
C ARG A 152 -4.82 -17.36 21.60
N ASN A 153 -5.08 -16.55 20.57
CA ASN A 153 -4.27 -16.55 19.34
C ASN A 153 -3.05 -15.64 19.44
N LEU A 154 -2.97 -14.79 20.46
CA LEU A 154 -1.82 -13.93 20.67
C LEU A 154 -0.64 -14.81 21.12
N LYS A 155 0.40 -14.89 20.28
CA LYS A 155 1.67 -15.53 20.64
C LYS A 155 2.52 -14.51 21.39
N ASN A 156 3.41 -14.98 22.28
CA ASN A 156 4.36 -14.14 23.00
C ASN A 156 3.75 -13.12 24.00
N ILE A 157 2.51 -13.35 24.47
CA ILE A 157 1.92 -12.56 25.58
C ILE A 157 2.90 -12.52 26.77
N ASP A 158 3.55 -13.65 27.03
CA ASP A 158 4.44 -13.85 28.18
C ASP A 158 5.87 -13.33 27.94
N GLN A 159 6.26 -13.07 26.67
CA GLN A 159 7.61 -12.60 26.32
C GLN A 159 7.71 -11.08 26.23
N ALA A 160 6.57 -10.40 26.10
CA ALA A 160 6.47 -8.95 26.18
C ALA A 160 5.48 -8.61 27.30
N PRO A 161 5.87 -8.75 28.59
CA PRO A 161 5.09 -8.11 29.64
C PRO A 161 5.01 -6.64 29.22
N GLY A 162 3.79 -6.17 28.93
CA GLY A 162 3.59 -4.76 28.59
C GLY A 162 4.34 -3.92 29.60
N ARG A 163 4.97 -2.82 29.16
CA ARG A 163 5.80 -1.94 30.01
C ARG A 163 5.14 -1.80 31.39
N GLU A 164 5.82 -2.25 32.45
CA GLU A 164 5.26 -2.26 33.79
C GLU A 164 4.60 -0.91 34.09
N ARG A 165 3.38 -0.95 34.66
CA ARG A 165 2.66 0.26 35.02
C ARG A 165 3.55 1.04 35.98
N LYS A 166 4.05 2.19 35.54
CA LYS A 166 4.82 3.10 36.42
C LYS A 166 3.90 3.54 37.55
N GLU A 167 4.34 3.31 38.79
CA GLU A 167 3.66 3.85 39.96
C GLU A 167 3.80 5.37 39.96
N LEU A 168 2.66 6.04 39.89
CA LEU A 168 2.58 7.50 39.89
C LEU A 168 1.67 7.95 41.03
N PRO A 169 2.05 9.02 41.74
CA PRO A 169 1.25 9.58 42.84
C PRO A 169 -0.03 10.19 42.26
N ALA A 170 -1.14 9.46 42.35
CA ALA A 170 -2.43 9.87 41.80
C ALA A 170 -2.96 11.12 42.49
N ASP A 171 -2.82 11.20 43.81
CA ASP A 171 -3.24 12.35 44.62
C ASP A 171 -2.53 13.63 44.22
N GLU A 172 -1.22 13.53 43.93
CA GLU A 172 -0.41 14.66 43.48
C GLU A 172 -0.86 15.15 42.10
N ILE A 173 -1.16 14.22 41.18
CA ILE A 173 -1.69 14.56 39.85
C ILE A 173 -3.04 15.27 39.98
N ILE A 174 -3.93 14.79 40.85
CA ILE A 174 -5.25 15.41 41.09
C ILE A 174 -5.07 16.81 41.70
N ARG A 175 -4.18 16.95 42.68
CA ARG A 175 -3.87 18.25 43.32
C ARG A 175 -3.35 19.27 42.32
N LEU A 176 -2.34 18.89 41.54
CA LEU A 176 -1.75 19.78 40.52
C LEU A 176 -2.78 20.15 39.45
N ARG A 177 -3.69 19.22 39.11
CA ARG A 177 -4.80 19.50 38.19
C ARG A 177 -5.83 20.47 38.79
N GLY A 178 -6.15 20.33 40.07
CA GLY A 178 -7.00 21.26 40.82
C GLY A 178 -6.42 22.67 40.93
N ASN A 179 -5.09 22.78 40.95
CA ASN A 179 -4.35 24.05 40.90
C ASN A 179 -4.26 24.67 39.49
N GLY A 180 -4.94 24.09 38.50
CA GLY A 180 -5.04 24.65 37.14
C GLY A 180 -3.94 24.23 36.17
N LEU A 181 -2.98 23.38 36.56
CA LEU A 181 -1.91 22.95 35.66
C LEU A 181 -2.46 22.04 34.54
N THR A 182 -1.90 22.18 33.36
CA THR A 182 -2.15 21.28 32.22
C THR A 182 -1.44 19.95 32.40
N PHE A 183 -1.95 18.88 31.77
CA PHE A 183 -1.29 17.56 31.82
C PHE A 183 0.15 17.56 31.27
N ALA A 184 0.50 18.52 30.41
CA ALA A 184 1.86 18.69 29.92
C ALA A 184 2.78 19.25 31.00
N GLU A 185 2.31 20.27 31.74
CA GLU A 185 3.03 20.86 32.87
C GLU A 185 3.14 19.87 34.03
N ILE A 186 2.06 19.17 34.38
CA ILE A 186 2.09 18.13 35.41
C ILE A 186 3.12 17.04 35.05
N ALA A 187 3.17 16.62 33.78
CA ALA A 187 4.20 15.66 33.34
C ALA A 187 5.62 16.24 33.42
N ALA A 188 5.81 17.52 33.15
CA ALA A 188 7.11 18.19 33.32
C ALA A 188 7.52 18.27 34.79
N THR A 189 6.58 18.61 35.68
CA THR A 189 6.77 18.66 37.13
C THR A 189 7.13 17.27 37.68
N LEU A 190 6.40 16.23 37.28
CA LEU A 190 6.69 14.85 37.70
C LEU A 190 8.03 14.35 37.18
N ARG A 191 8.44 14.75 35.95
CA ARG A 191 9.80 14.48 35.46
C ARG A 191 10.86 15.18 36.32
N GLY A 192 10.59 16.39 36.81
CA GLY A 192 11.45 17.09 37.78
C GLY A 192 11.61 16.33 39.10
N PHE A 193 10.60 15.56 39.51
CA PHE A 193 10.64 14.68 40.70
C PHE A 193 11.20 13.27 40.41
N GLY A 194 11.76 13.03 39.22
CA GLY A 194 12.38 11.75 38.86
C GLY A 194 11.44 10.73 38.22
N TYR A 195 10.18 11.07 37.97
CA TYR A 195 9.26 10.19 37.25
C TYR A 195 9.40 10.36 35.74
N ASP A 196 9.89 9.35 35.03
CA ASP A 196 9.90 9.35 33.56
C ASP A 196 8.48 9.12 33.00
N VAL A 197 7.72 10.21 32.79
CA VAL A 197 6.32 10.14 32.34
C VAL A 197 6.00 11.04 31.15
N SER A 198 5.11 10.53 30.31
CA SER A 198 4.50 11.29 29.21
C SER A 198 3.20 11.98 29.67
N LYS A 199 2.79 13.02 28.95
CA LYS A 199 1.46 13.65 29.10
C LYS A 199 0.32 12.60 29.08
N ALA A 200 0.40 11.63 28.18
CA ALA A 200 -0.60 10.58 28.03
C ALA A 200 -0.64 9.63 29.25
N THR A 201 0.51 9.39 29.88
CA THR A 201 0.58 8.59 31.13
C THR A 201 -0.09 9.31 32.28
N VAL A 202 0.17 10.61 32.45
CA VAL A 202 -0.45 11.45 33.49
C VAL A 202 -1.96 11.57 33.30
N HIS A 203 -2.41 11.84 32.08
CA HIS A 203 -3.85 11.93 31.76
C HIS A 203 -4.59 10.63 32.08
N ARG A 204 -4.02 9.48 31.69
CA ARG A 204 -4.59 8.16 31.98
C ARG A 204 -4.68 7.92 33.48
N ARG A 205 -3.61 8.19 34.23
CA ARG A 205 -3.58 7.99 35.69
C ARG A 205 -4.58 8.89 36.42
N TYR A 206 -4.73 10.14 35.97
CA TYR A 206 -5.75 11.05 36.48
C TYR A 206 -7.15 10.50 36.26
N ARG A 207 -7.45 10.03 35.04
CA ARG A 207 -8.77 9.46 34.71
C ARG A 207 -9.08 8.22 35.53
N ASP A 208 -8.14 7.28 35.60
CA ASP A 208 -8.27 6.05 36.41
C ASP A 208 -8.58 6.38 37.89
N ALA A 209 -7.97 7.45 38.43
CA ALA A 209 -8.13 7.86 39.82
C ALA A 209 -9.42 8.65 40.10
N ILE A 210 -10.00 9.31 39.09
CA ILE A 210 -11.33 9.94 39.19
C ILE A 210 -12.41 8.87 39.07
N GLU A 211 -12.30 7.96 38.10
CA GLU A 211 -13.25 6.85 37.92
C GLU A 211 -13.30 5.96 39.20
N SER A 212 -12.17 5.68 39.84
CA SER A 212 -12.16 4.92 41.10
C SER A 212 -12.75 5.66 42.32
N ARG A 213 -12.83 7.00 42.28
CA ARG A 213 -13.42 7.81 43.37
C ARG A 213 -14.90 8.06 43.17
N ASP A 214 -15.38 7.98 41.94
CA ASP A 214 -16.81 8.09 41.61
C ASP A 214 -17.57 6.76 41.84
N ASP A 215 -16.84 5.63 41.94
CA ASP A 215 -17.37 4.29 42.22
C ASP A 215 -17.42 3.92 43.73
N GLU A 216 -16.92 4.79 44.64
CA GLU A 216 -17.00 4.66 46.11
C GLU A 216 -18.11 5.55 46.71
#